data_AF-A0A1F6JLS3-F1
#
_entry.id   AF-A0A1F6JLS3-F1
#
_cell.length_a   1.000
_cell.length_b   1.000
_cell.length_c   1.000
_cell.angle_alpha   90.00
_cell.angle_beta   90.00
_cell.angle_gamma   90.00
#
_symmetry.space_group_name_H-M   'P 1'
#
loop_
_entity.id
_entity.type
_entity.pdbx_description
1 polymer ?
#
loop_
_entity_poly.entity_id
_entity_poly.type
_entity_poly.pdbx_seq_one_letter_code
_entity_poly.pdbx_strand_id
1 'polypeptide(L)'
;MLKLLPKVLLLLFILYAVFSFNSYAQYRTPKGNLGSTVSGTLGDFYLTVSGYIAPFASIVLTSDGVYLRATTADENGYFTIPEVLIKKGFSKFCFDAIDFRRLGESFSCKTIPPATGSVTIEDIFLPPTLGLSRSTIEAGGSTTAWGYTMPNATVILNFAGKNLTIKADSTGFYQFVLNNVQAGIYELSAKAKLNDKKSLDPQKKVTLKSLSKADQVVNWLEELLRKLWDLLTTYWFIWIVVPVLILIIILLGRLLKLHRHHYLHHKYFVGY
;
A
#
# COMPACT_ATOMS: atom_id res chain seq x y z
N MET A 1 63.61 5.26 2.68
CA MET A 1 62.25 4.70 2.52
C MET A 1 61.45 5.24 1.32
N LEU A 2 62.05 6.02 0.40
CA LEU A 2 61.31 6.69 -0.70
C LEU A 2 61.34 5.95 -2.06
N LYS A 3 62.10 4.85 -2.20
CA LYS A 3 62.24 4.10 -3.47
C LYS A 3 61.27 2.92 -3.64
N LEU A 4 60.47 2.59 -2.62
CA LEU A 4 59.51 1.47 -2.65
C LEU A 4 58.10 1.90 -3.09
N LEU A 5 57.75 3.17 -2.91
CA LEU A 5 56.41 3.72 -3.15
C LEU A 5 55.91 3.53 -4.61
N PRO A 6 56.71 3.77 -5.67
CA PRO A 6 56.18 3.65 -7.03
C PRO A 6 55.95 2.18 -7.44
N LYS A 7 56.68 1.23 -6.85
CA LYS A 7 56.52 -0.21 -7.15
C LYS A 7 55.27 -0.79 -6.49
N VAL A 8 54.93 -0.32 -5.28
CA VAL A 8 53.71 -0.73 -4.57
C VAL A 8 52.46 -0.16 -5.25
N LEU A 9 52.52 1.09 -5.72
CA LEU A 9 51.41 1.73 -6.42
C LEU A 9 51.14 1.04 -7.78
N LEU A 10 52.19 0.66 -8.51
CA LEU A 10 52.06 -0.08 -9.77
C LEU A 10 51.46 -1.47 -9.54
N LEU A 11 51.86 -2.16 -8.47
CA LEU A 11 51.32 -3.48 -8.12
C LEU A 11 49.82 -3.40 -7.76
N LEU A 12 49.42 -2.37 -7.01
CA LEU A 12 48.00 -2.12 -6.67
C LEU A 12 47.16 -1.78 -7.90
N PHE A 13 47.71 -1.03 -8.86
CA PHE A 13 47.02 -0.70 -10.10
C PHE A 13 46.82 -1.93 -10.99
N ILE A 14 47.81 -2.82 -11.07
CA ILE A 14 47.70 -4.09 -11.79
C ILE A 14 46.68 -5.02 -11.11
N LEU A 15 46.66 -5.08 -9.78
CA LEU A 15 45.65 -5.87 -9.05
C LEU A 15 44.22 -5.35 -9.32
N TYR A 16 44.02 -4.03 -9.33
CA TYR A 16 42.72 -3.43 -9.61
C TYR A 16 42.25 -3.69 -11.04
N ALA A 17 43.17 -3.65 -12.00
CA ALA A 17 42.87 -3.95 -13.40
C ALA A 17 42.45 -5.42 -13.59
N VAL A 18 43.12 -6.39 -12.92
CA VAL A 18 42.79 -7.81 -13.06
C VAL A 18 41.43 -8.17 -12.43
N PHE A 19 40.99 -7.47 -11.38
CA PHE A 19 39.65 -7.67 -10.81
C PHE A 19 38.51 -7.07 -11.64
N SER A 20 38.79 -6.13 -12.55
CA SER A 20 37.76 -5.42 -13.32
C SER A 20 37.31 -6.15 -14.61
N PHE A 21 38.00 -7.23 -15.01
CA PHE A 21 37.71 -7.91 -16.30
C PHE A 21 36.92 -9.22 -16.21
N ASN A 22 36.49 -9.67 -15.03
CA ASN A 22 35.70 -10.90 -14.89
C ASN A 22 34.27 -10.60 -14.42
N SER A 23 33.47 -9.92 -15.23
CA SER A 23 32.01 -9.89 -15.06
C SER A 23 31.29 -9.71 -16.40
N TYR A 24 31.64 -10.52 -17.39
CA TYR A 24 30.68 -10.86 -18.45
C TYR A 24 29.88 -12.05 -17.97
N ALA A 25 28.81 -11.79 -17.21
CA ALA A 25 27.78 -12.78 -16.99
C ALA A 25 27.11 -13.05 -18.34
N GLN A 26 27.58 -14.08 -19.05
CA GLN A 26 26.88 -14.64 -20.20
C GLN A 26 25.61 -15.31 -19.65
N TYR A 27 24.49 -14.59 -19.71
CA TYR A 27 23.18 -15.16 -19.46
C TYR A 27 22.88 -16.19 -20.56
N ARG A 28 23.11 -17.46 -20.27
CA ARG A 28 22.51 -18.55 -21.03
C ARG A 28 21.03 -18.58 -20.66
N THR A 29 20.17 -18.11 -21.54
CA THR A 29 18.75 -18.48 -21.50
C THR A 29 18.68 -20.01 -21.49
N PRO A 30 18.16 -20.67 -20.44
CA PRO A 30 17.82 -22.07 -20.56
C PRO A 30 16.80 -22.17 -21.71
N LYS A 31 17.13 -22.93 -22.75
CA LYS A 31 16.13 -23.32 -23.76
C LYS A 31 15.09 -24.14 -23.00
N GLY A 32 13.97 -23.51 -22.67
CA GLY A 32 12.86 -24.16 -22.01
C GLY A 32 12.33 -25.26 -22.92
N ASN A 33 12.54 -26.51 -22.51
CA ASN A 33 11.93 -27.69 -23.13
C ASN A 33 10.56 -27.98 -22.51
N LEU A 34 9.88 -26.94 -22.02
CA LEU A 34 8.50 -27.00 -21.59
C LEU A 34 7.68 -26.67 -22.82
N GLY A 35 7.20 -27.70 -23.51
CA GLY A 35 6.10 -27.53 -24.45
C GLY A 35 4.95 -26.89 -23.69
N SER A 36 4.82 -25.57 -23.78
CA SER A 36 3.63 -24.90 -23.29
C SER A 36 2.52 -25.30 -24.24
N THR A 37 1.62 -26.16 -23.80
CA THR A 37 0.34 -26.33 -24.47
C THR A 37 -0.39 -25.01 -24.34
N VAL A 38 -0.25 -24.16 -25.36
CA VAL A 38 -1.04 -22.93 -25.49
C VAL A 38 -2.45 -23.39 -25.87
N SER A 39 -3.25 -23.64 -24.84
CA SER A 39 -4.69 -23.84 -24.97
C SER A 39 -5.32 -22.46 -25.12
N GLY A 40 -5.56 -22.04 -26.36
CA GLY A 40 -6.39 -20.88 -26.66
C GLY A 40 -7.84 -21.35 -26.71
N THR A 41 -8.71 -20.84 -25.84
CA THR A 41 -10.14 -21.05 -26.06
C THR A 41 -10.63 -20.02 -27.06
N LEU A 42 -11.14 -20.49 -28.19
CA LEU A 42 -11.94 -19.66 -29.10
C LEU A 42 -13.21 -19.27 -28.34
N GLY A 43 -13.44 -17.98 -28.13
CA GLY A 43 -14.78 -17.55 -27.72
C GLY A 43 -15.73 -17.63 -28.90
N ASP A 44 -16.99 -17.88 -28.59
CA ASP A 44 -18.03 -18.10 -29.60
C ASP A 44 -18.80 -16.80 -29.90
N PHE A 45 -18.74 -15.82 -28.99
CA PHE A 45 -19.59 -14.62 -29.00
C PHE A 45 -18.80 -13.37 -28.64
N TYR A 46 -19.41 -12.21 -28.88
CA TYR A 46 -18.84 -10.90 -28.55
C TYR A 46 -19.64 -10.16 -27.50
N LEU A 47 -18.95 -9.48 -26.60
CA LEU A 47 -19.50 -8.55 -25.64
C LEU A 47 -19.09 -7.12 -26.05
N THR A 48 -20.08 -6.25 -26.24
CA THR A 48 -19.85 -4.80 -26.37
C THR A 48 -20.46 -4.09 -25.18
N VAL A 49 -19.66 -3.29 -24.49
CA VAL A 49 -20.11 -2.52 -23.33
C VAL A 49 -19.87 -1.04 -23.56
N SER A 50 -20.87 -0.22 -23.30
CA SER A 50 -20.74 1.25 -23.28
C SER A 50 -21.38 1.84 -22.02
N GLY A 51 -20.92 3.03 -21.67
CA GLY A 51 -21.35 3.69 -20.45
C GLY A 51 -20.63 4.99 -20.21
N TYR A 52 -20.69 5.46 -18.97
CA TYR A 52 -20.03 6.68 -18.53
C TYR A 52 -19.50 6.60 -17.09
N ILE A 53 -18.48 7.41 -16.84
CA ILE A 53 -17.74 7.57 -15.58
C ILE A 53 -17.11 8.98 -15.59
N ALA A 54 -16.18 9.29 -14.69
CA ALA A 54 -15.37 10.50 -14.76
C ALA A 54 -14.67 10.69 -16.12
N PRO A 55 -14.61 11.93 -16.65
CA PRO A 55 -13.82 12.27 -17.82
C PRO A 55 -12.39 11.76 -17.73
N PHE A 56 -11.88 11.21 -18.84
CA PHE A 56 -10.51 10.70 -18.96
C PHE A 56 -10.12 9.56 -17.99
N ALA A 57 -11.07 8.95 -17.28
CA ALA A 57 -10.77 7.80 -16.43
C ALA A 57 -10.31 6.60 -17.27
N SER A 58 -9.34 5.85 -16.77
CA SER A 58 -8.93 4.57 -17.34
C SER A 58 -9.84 3.47 -16.80
N ILE A 59 -10.34 2.59 -17.66
CA ILE A 59 -11.24 1.49 -17.29
C ILE A 59 -10.64 0.18 -17.78
N VAL A 60 -10.55 -0.80 -16.89
CA VAL A 60 -10.16 -2.18 -17.18
C VAL A 60 -11.35 -3.10 -16.96
N LEU A 61 -11.73 -3.83 -17.99
CA LEU A 61 -12.74 -4.88 -17.94
C LEU A 61 -12.07 -6.20 -17.60
N THR A 62 -12.60 -6.87 -16.57
CA THR A 62 -12.13 -8.18 -16.12
C THR A 62 -13.29 -9.16 -15.95
N SER A 63 -12.99 -10.45 -16.01
CA SER A 63 -13.91 -11.52 -15.60
C SER A 63 -13.14 -12.53 -14.77
N ASP A 64 -13.60 -12.80 -13.55
CA ASP A 64 -12.94 -13.71 -12.60
C ASP A 64 -11.45 -13.40 -12.39
N GLY A 65 -11.10 -12.10 -12.34
CA GLY A 65 -9.73 -11.61 -12.19
C GLY A 65 -8.90 -11.66 -13.48
N VAL A 66 -9.42 -12.19 -14.57
CA VAL A 66 -8.75 -12.24 -15.87
C VAL A 66 -9.02 -10.93 -16.62
N TYR A 67 -7.96 -10.29 -17.09
CA TYR A 67 -8.02 -9.14 -17.97
C TYR A 67 -8.69 -9.50 -19.30
N LEU A 68 -9.70 -8.72 -19.71
CA LEU A 68 -10.37 -8.88 -21.00
C LEU A 68 -9.98 -7.77 -21.96
N ARG A 69 -10.17 -6.51 -21.55
CA ARG A 69 -9.90 -5.32 -22.37
C ARG A 69 -9.80 -4.08 -21.47
N ALA A 70 -9.15 -3.02 -21.97
CA ALA A 70 -9.14 -1.72 -21.33
C ALA A 70 -9.54 -0.62 -22.33
N THR A 71 -10.03 0.50 -21.79
CA THR A 71 -10.35 1.71 -22.54
C THR A 71 -10.13 2.93 -21.66
N THR A 72 -10.28 4.12 -22.23
CA THR A 72 -10.27 5.39 -21.50
C THR A 72 -11.54 6.15 -21.85
N ALA A 73 -12.20 6.74 -20.85
CA ALA A 73 -13.34 7.60 -21.09
C ALA A 73 -12.92 8.88 -21.84
N ASP A 74 -13.81 9.41 -22.66
CA ASP A 74 -13.59 10.67 -23.36
C ASP A 74 -13.71 11.89 -22.42
N GLU A 75 -13.64 13.08 -23.01
CA GLU A 75 -13.78 14.37 -22.31
C GLU A 75 -15.16 14.57 -21.66
N ASN A 76 -16.18 13.88 -22.16
CA ASN A 76 -17.54 13.92 -21.65
C ASN A 76 -17.81 12.78 -20.64
N GLY A 77 -16.81 11.93 -20.38
CA GLY A 77 -16.92 10.80 -19.46
C GLY A 77 -17.50 9.54 -20.08
N TYR A 78 -17.74 9.48 -21.40
CA TYR A 78 -18.25 8.29 -22.08
C TYR A 78 -17.14 7.32 -22.42
N PHE A 79 -17.44 6.03 -22.32
CA PHE A 79 -16.51 4.97 -22.73
C PHE A 79 -17.24 3.87 -23.50
N THR A 80 -16.48 3.21 -24.37
CA THR A 80 -16.93 2.00 -25.09
C THR A 80 -15.82 0.97 -25.09
N ILE A 81 -16.19 -0.28 -24.85
CA ILE A 81 -15.34 -1.47 -24.94
C ILE A 81 -16.02 -2.41 -25.94
N PRO A 82 -15.68 -2.32 -27.24
CA PRO A 82 -16.32 -3.12 -28.27
C PRO A 82 -15.71 -4.53 -28.34
N GLU A 83 -16.51 -5.48 -28.83
CA GLU A 83 -16.06 -6.77 -29.37
C GLU A 83 -15.10 -7.57 -28.46
N VAL A 84 -15.43 -7.65 -27.17
CA VAL A 84 -14.72 -8.52 -26.22
C VAL A 84 -15.15 -9.95 -26.46
N LEU A 85 -14.20 -10.82 -26.80
CA LEU A 85 -14.47 -12.23 -27.04
C LEU A 85 -14.91 -12.94 -25.75
N ILE A 86 -16.09 -13.56 -25.75
CA ILE A 86 -16.67 -14.29 -24.62
C ILE A 86 -17.15 -15.69 -25.03
N LYS A 87 -17.35 -16.57 -24.04
CA LYS A 87 -17.82 -17.95 -24.25
C LYS A 87 -19.31 -18.08 -23.94
N LYS A 88 -19.93 -19.14 -24.47
CA LYS A 88 -21.25 -19.57 -23.98
C LYS A 88 -21.23 -19.75 -22.46
N GLY A 89 -22.25 -19.21 -21.79
CA GLY A 89 -22.38 -19.23 -20.33
C GLY A 89 -21.72 -18.05 -19.60
N PHE A 90 -21.03 -17.16 -20.31
CA PHE A 90 -20.47 -15.93 -19.72
C PHE A 90 -21.57 -15.10 -19.03
N SER A 91 -21.36 -14.75 -17.76
CA SER A 91 -22.43 -14.16 -16.94
C SER A 91 -21.97 -13.06 -15.98
N LYS A 92 -20.67 -12.83 -15.81
CA LYS A 92 -20.17 -11.85 -14.85
C LYS A 92 -18.93 -11.16 -15.38
N PHE A 93 -18.85 -9.86 -15.17
CA PHE A 93 -17.66 -9.06 -15.43
C PHE A 93 -17.57 -7.89 -14.47
N CYS A 94 -16.38 -7.34 -14.33
CA CYS A 94 -16.07 -6.26 -13.42
C CYS A 94 -15.29 -5.16 -14.12
N PHE A 95 -15.49 -3.94 -13.66
CA PHE A 95 -14.76 -2.76 -14.06
C PHE A 95 -13.86 -2.35 -12.92
N ASP A 96 -12.57 -2.20 -13.21
CA ASP A 96 -11.61 -1.49 -12.37
C ASP A 96 -11.30 -0.16 -13.06
N ALA A 97 -11.53 0.95 -12.36
CA ALA A 97 -11.39 2.27 -12.93
C ALA A 97 -10.56 3.20 -12.04
N ILE A 98 -9.70 3.99 -12.68
CA ILE A 98 -8.79 4.93 -12.03
C ILE A 98 -8.97 6.29 -12.70
N ASP A 99 -9.10 7.35 -11.90
CA ASP A 99 -9.24 8.70 -12.44
C ASP A 99 -7.93 9.21 -13.04
N PHE A 100 -8.03 10.22 -13.92
CA PHE A 100 -6.89 10.76 -14.66
C PHE A 100 -5.80 11.37 -13.77
N ARG A 101 -6.13 11.74 -12.52
CA ARG A 101 -5.17 12.26 -11.54
C ARG A 101 -4.65 11.19 -10.58
N ARG A 102 -5.16 9.96 -10.70
CA ARG A 102 -4.86 8.82 -9.81
C ARG A 102 -5.10 9.15 -8.34
N LEU A 103 -6.16 9.92 -8.05
CA LEU A 103 -6.52 10.27 -6.68
C LEU A 103 -7.34 9.18 -6.00
N GLY A 104 -8.12 8.42 -6.77
CA GLY A 104 -8.94 7.33 -6.28
C GLY A 104 -9.14 6.23 -7.31
N GLU A 105 -9.75 5.15 -6.84
CA GLU A 105 -10.08 3.97 -7.64
C GLU A 105 -11.55 3.61 -7.46
N SER A 106 -12.11 2.89 -8.42
CA SER A 106 -13.48 2.41 -8.41
C SER A 106 -13.50 0.98 -8.91
N PHE A 107 -14.19 0.09 -8.21
CA PHE A 107 -14.35 -1.29 -8.64
C PHE A 107 -15.81 -1.70 -8.50
N SER A 108 -16.41 -2.19 -9.58
CA SER A 108 -17.81 -2.63 -9.60
C SER A 108 -17.99 -3.79 -10.55
N CYS A 109 -18.96 -4.66 -10.28
CA CYS A 109 -19.25 -5.81 -11.13
C CYS A 109 -20.70 -5.80 -11.58
N LYS A 110 -20.94 -6.40 -12.74
CA LYS A 110 -22.27 -6.62 -13.30
C LYS A 110 -22.43 -8.10 -13.63
N THR A 111 -23.60 -8.62 -13.30
CA THR A 111 -24.03 -9.97 -13.66
C THR A 111 -25.11 -9.86 -14.72
N ILE A 112 -25.04 -10.73 -15.72
CA ILE A 112 -26.03 -10.89 -16.79
C ILE A 112 -26.49 -12.35 -16.84
N PRO A 113 -27.65 -12.64 -17.45
CA PRO A 113 -28.01 -14.01 -17.78
C PRO A 113 -26.89 -14.71 -18.59
N PRO A 114 -26.63 -16.01 -18.37
CA PRO A 114 -25.58 -16.72 -19.09
C PRO A 114 -25.69 -16.56 -20.60
N ALA A 115 -24.63 -16.06 -21.24
CA ALA A 115 -24.63 -15.71 -22.65
C ALA A 115 -24.90 -16.94 -23.53
N THR A 116 -25.91 -16.84 -24.40
CA THR A 116 -26.22 -17.80 -25.46
C THR A 116 -25.88 -17.28 -26.86
N GLY A 117 -25.41 -16.03 -26.93
CA GLY A 117 -25.04 -15.29 -28.15
C GLY A 117 -24.22 -14.04 -27.79
N SER A 118 -23.93 -13.19 -28.78
CA SER A 118 -23.30 -11.89 -28.55
C SER A 118 -24.21 -10.98 -27.73
N VAL A 119 -23.61 -10.19 -26.84
CA VAL A 119 -24.32 -9.35 -25.87
C VAL A 119 -23.84 -7.90 -26.02
N THR A 120 -24.79 -6.97 -26.12
CA THR A 120 -24.51 -5.53 -26.06
C THR A 120 -25.14 -4.96 -24.79
N ILE A 121 -24.35 -4.23 -24.01
CA ILE A 121 -24.81 -3.57 -22.79
C ILE A 121 -24.44 -2.11 -22.88
N GLU A 122 -25.46 -1.27 -22.91
CA GLU A 122 -25.29 0.17 -23.04
C GLU A 122 -25.62 0.87 -21.73
N ASP A 123 -25.25 2.14 -21.69
CA ASP A 123 -25.70 3.06 -20.67
C ASP A 123 -25.32 2.58 -19.24
N ILE A 124 -24.14 1.98 -19.07
CA ILE A 124 -23.63 1.66 -17.73
C ILE A 124 -23.09 2.92 -17.06
N PHE A 125 -23.58 3.25 -15.86
CA PHE A 125 -22.96 4.29 -15.05
C PHE A 125 -22.04 3.66 -14.01
N LEU A 126 -20.73 3.85 -14.14
CA LEU A 126 -19.76 3.34 -13.16
C LEU A 126 -19.73 4.19 -11.89
N PRO A 127 -19.41 3.61 -10.71
CA PRO A 127 -19.33 4.38 -9.48
C PRO A 127 -18.18 5.39 -9.52
N PRO A 128 -18.29 6.48 -8.75
CA PRO A 128 -17.21 7.47 -8.61
C PRO A 128 -15.92 6.81 -8.12
N THR A 129 -14.77 7.32 -8.54
CA THR A 129 -13.49 6.92 -7.93
C THR A 129 -13.41 7.44 -6.52
N LEU A 130 -12.83 6.67 -5.60
CA LEU A 130 -12.71 7.07 -4.20
C LEU A 130 -11.28 6.85 -3.72
N GLY A 131 -10.72 7.90 -3.13
CA GLY A 131 -9.45 7.88 -2.42
C GLY A 131 -9.54 8.64 -1.11
N LEU A 132 -8.51 8.48 -0.29
CA LEU A 132 -8.33 9.18 0.97
C LEU A 132 -7.02 9.95 0.95
N SER A 133 -7.02 11.16 1.48
CA SER A 133 -5.78 11.91 1.73
C SER A 133 -4.86 11.17 2.71
N ARG A 134 -5.46 10.45 3.67
CA ARG A 134 -4.78 9.62 4.66
C ARG A 134 -5.66 8.42 5.00
N SER A 135 -5.08 7.22 4.96
CA SER A 135 -5.74 5.96 5.37
C SER A 135 -5.67 5.70 6.87
N THR A 136 -4.79 6.41 7.59
CA THR A 136 -4.67 6.35 9.04
C THR A 136 -4.63 7.76 9.62
N ILE A 137 -5.44 8.02 10.65
CA ILE A 137 -5.50 9.28 11.39
C ILE A 137 -5.61 9.01 12.89
N GLU A 138 -5.39 10.04 13.69
CA GLU A 138 -5.64 10.01 15.13
C GLU A 138 -7.14 10.20 15.41
N ALA A 139 -7.64 9.59 16.48
CA ALA A 139 -8.99 9.82 16.96
C ALA A 139 -9.22 11.30 17.29
N GLY A 140 -10.36 11.83 16.82
CA GLY A 140 -10.68 13.25 16.85
C GLY A 140 -10.05 14.05 15.69
N GLY A 141 -9.18 13.42 14.89
CA GLY A 141 -8.56 14.03 13.73
C GLY A 141 -9.48 14.16 12.53
N SER A 142 -8.89 14.60 11.42
CA SER A 142 -9.59 14.82 10.15
C SER A 142 -8.88 14.17 8.97
N THR A 143 -9.64 13.75 7.97
CA THR A 143 -9.13 13.31 6.67
C THR A 143 -10.06 13.80 5.56
N THR A 144 -9.57 13.81 4.32
CA THR A 144 -10.40 14.14 3.15
C THR A 144 -10.59 12.89 2.32
N ALA A 145 -11.85 12.60 1.98
CA ALA A 145 -12.21 11.61 0.97
C ALA A 145 -12.51 12.33 -0.34
N TRP A 146 -11.86 11.95 -1.43
CA TRP A 146 -11.96 12.64 -2.71
C TRP A 146 -12.00 11.67 -3.88
N GLY A 147 -12.34 12.19 -5.04
CA GLY A 147 -12.24 11.47 -6.31
C GLY A 147 -12.97 12.19 -7.42
N TYR A 148 -13.26 11.43 -8.48
CA TYR A 148 -13.89 11.94 -9.68
C TYR A 148 -15.11 11.12 -10.08
N THR A 149 -16.08 11.79 -10.68
CA THR A 149 -17.29 11.21 -11.28
C THR A 149 -17.73 12.03 -12.48
N MET A 150 -18.93 11.79 -13.01
CA MET A 150 -19.52 12.65 -14.03
C MET A 150 -19.70 14.08 -13.52
N PRO A 151 -19.41 15.11 -14.33
CA PRO A 151 -19.69 16.50 -13.97
C PRO A 151 -21.13 16.69 -13.47
N ASN A 152 -21.28 17.48 -12.41
CA ASN A 152 -22.58 17.77 -11.78
C ASN A 152 -23.33 16.57 -11.16
N ALA A 153 -22.76 15.37 -11.13
CA ALA A 153 -23.40 14.24 -10.47
C ALA A 153 -23.45 14.42 -8.95
N THR A 154 -24.52 13.94 -8.33
CA THR A 154 -24.63 13.88 -6.87
C THR A 154 -23.91 12.65 -6.36
N VAL A 155 -22.86 12.85 -5.58
CA VAL A 155 -22.06 11.80 -4.95
C VAL A 155 -22.56 11.55 -3.54
N ILE A 156 -22.73 10.28 -3.19
CA ILE A 156 -23.18 9.80 -1.89
C ILE A 156 -22.05 8.95 -1.30
N LEU A 157 -21.37 9.48 -0.29
CA LEU A 157 -20.35 8.77 0.48
C LEU A 157 -21.00 8.07 1.67
N ASN A 158 -20.85 6.76 1.75
CA ASN A 158 -21.17 6.00 2.95
C ASN A 158 -19.97 6.05 3.91
N PHE A 159 -20.15 6.66 5.08
CA PHE A 159 -19.15 6.78 6.12
C PHE A 159 -19.80 6.64 7.50
N ALA A 160 -19.26 5.73 8.32
CA ALA A 160 -19.76 5.46 9.68
C ALA A 160 -21.28 5.19 9.75
N GLY A 161 -21.81 4.45 8.77
CA GLY A 161 -23.25 4.14 8.67
C GLY A 161 -24.13 5.31 8.23
N LYS A 162 -23.55 6.48 7.93
CA LYS A 162 -24.24 7.67 7.44
C LYS A 162 -23.93 7.89 5.96
N ASN A 163 -24.89 8.49 5.27
CA ASN A 163 -24.72 8.91 3.88
C ASN A 163 -24.48 10.42 3.84
N LEU A 164 -23.27 10.82 3.46
CA LEU A 164 -22.91 12.20 3.20
C LEU A 164 -23.10 12.47 1.71
N THR A 165 -23.67 13.61 1.35
CA THR A 165 -24.00 13.93 -0.05
C THR A 165 -23.35 15.23 -0.47
N ILE A 166 -22.71 15.24 -1.65
CA ILE A 166 -22.18 16.44 -2.28
C ILE A 166 -22.41 16.38 -3.78
N LYS A 167 -22.52 17.53 -4.44
CA LYS A 167 -22.54 17.59 -5.91
C LYS A 167 -21.10 17.74 -6.42
N ALA A 168 -20.72 16.93 -7.39
CA ALA A 168 -19.44 17.07 -8.08
C ALA A 168 -19.42 18.39 -8.88
N ASP A 169 -18.25 18.98 -9.02
CA ASP A 169 -18.07 20.22 -9.77
C ASP A 169 -18.17 20.01 -11.29
N SER A 170 -17.91 21.07 -12.06
CA SER A 170 -17.95 21.03 -13.52
C SER A 170 -16.87 20.14 -14.14
N THR A 171 -15.83 19.79 -13.39
CA THR A 171 -14.77 18.85 -13.81
C THR A 171 -15.06 17.42 -13.36
N GLY A 172 -16.11 17.21 -12.58
CA GLY A 172 -16.44 15.92 -11.98
C GLY A 172 -15.70 15.65 -10.67
N PHE A 173 -14.90 16.58 -10.16
CA PHE A 173 -14.21 16.44 -8.88
C PHE A 173 -15.18 16.62 -7.72
N TYR A 174 -14.97 15.86 -6.65
CA TYR A 174 -15.68 16.04 -5.39
C TYR A 174 -14.76 15.75 -4.20
N GLN A 175 -15.12 16.31 -3.05
CA GLN A 175 -14.42 16.05 -1.79
C GLN A 175 -15.36 16.11 -0.59
N PHE A 176 -15.09 15.26 0.39
CA PHE A 176 -15.72 15.25 1.70
C PHE A 176 -14.64 15.45 2.77
N VAL A 177 -14.79 16.48 3.59
CA VAL A 177 -13.94 16.70 4.75
C VAL A 177 -14.56 15.95 5.94
N LEU A 178 -13.88 14.89 6.39
CA LEU A 178 -14.31 14.06 7.51
C LEU A 178 -13.61 14.56 8.76
N ASN A 179 -14.32 15.31 9.60
CA ASN A 179 -13.78 15.91 10.82
C ASN A 179 -14.18 15.12 12.07
N ASN A 180 -13.37 15.23 13.12
CA ASN A 180 -13.63 14.66 14.44
C ASN A 180 -13.97 13.16 14.38
N VAL A 181 -13.18 12.41 13.61
CA VAL A 181 -13.41 10.98 13.38
C VAL A 181 -13.10 10.21 14.65
N GLN A 182 -14.09 9.51 15.20
CA GLN A 182 -13.91 8.70 16.42
C GLN A 182 -12.94 7.54 16.19
N ALA A 183 -12.40 6.97 17.27
CA ALA A 183 -11.52 5.81 17.15
C ALA A 183 -12.28 4.63 16.53
N GLY A 184 -11.64 3.92 15.59
CA GLY A 184 -12.24 2.79 14.91
C GLY A 184 -11.72 2.55 13.49
N ILE A 185 -12.21 1.49 12.88
CA ILE A 185 -11.94 1.15 11.47
C ILE A 185 -13.23 1.41 10.69
N TYR A 186 -13.13 2.25 9.66
CA TYR A 186 -14.25 2.62 8.81
C TYR A 186 -14.00 2.12 7.40
N GLU A 187 -15.01 1.49 6.80
CA GLU A 187 -15.02 1.16 5.38
C GLU A 187 -15.87 2.18 4.63
N LEU A 188 -15.26 2.89 3.69
CA LEU A 188 -15.91 3.93 2.91
C LEU A 188 -16.23 3.41 1.51
N SER A 189 -17.37 3.82 0.99
CA SER A 189 -17.77 3.57 -0.40
C SER A 189 -18.52 4.77 -0.93
N ALA A 190 -18.40 5.03 -2.22
CA ALA A 190 -19.05 6.15 -2.88
C ALA A 190 -19.93 5.67 -4.03
N LYS A 191 -21.14 6.21 -4.11
CA LYS A 191 -22.08 6.02 -5.22
C LYS A 191 -22.37 7.37 -5.86
N ALA A 192 -22.80 7.38 -7.12
CA ALA A 192 -23.20 8.60 -7.78
C ALA A 192 -24.60 8.49 -8.38
N LYS A 193 -25.26 9.65 -8.51
CA LYS A 193 -26.55 9.82 -9.17
C LYS A 193 -26.46 10.98 -10.15
N LEU A 194 -26.81 10.75 -11.41
CA LEU A 194 -26.84 11.75 -12.48
C LEU A 194 -28.20 11.67 -13.16
N ASN A 195 -28.98 12.76 -13.16
CA ASN A 195 -30.31 12.82 -13.80
C ASN A 195 -31.19 11.60 -13.45
N ASP A 196 -31.34 11.32 -12.16
CA ASP A 196 -32.06 10.16 -11.61
C ASP A 196 -31.46 8.77 -11.82
N LYS A 197 -30.47 8.64 -12.69
CA LYS A 197 -29.75 7.39 -12.90
C LYS A 197 -28.67 7.17 -11.84
N LYS A 198 -28.71 5.99 -11.21
CA LYS A 198 -27.74 5.55 -10.20
C LYS A 198 -26.56 4.85 -10.85
N SER A 199 -25.38 5.04 -10.29
CA SER A 199 -24.21 4.24 -10.63
C SER A 199 -24.39 2.79 -10.19
N LEU A 200 -23.57 1.89 -10.74
CA LEU A 200 -23.39 0.56 -10.17
C LEU A 200 -22.92 0.65 -8.71
N ASP A 201 -23.12 -0.44 -7.98
CA ASP A 201 -22.65 -0.55 -6.61
C ASP A 201 -21.13 -0.81 -6.58
N PRO A 202 -20.37 -0.02 -5.81
CA PRO A 202 -18.95 -0.28 -5.60
C PRO A 202 -18.77 -1.56 -4.77
N GLN A 203 -17.91 -2.45 -5.24
CA GLN A 203 -17.54 -3.67 -4.53
C GLN A 203 -16.24 -3.52 -3.73
N LYS A 204 -15.37 -2.58 -4.11
CA LYS A 204 -14.18 -2.23 -3.34
C LYS A 204 -14.49 -1.06 -2.41
N LYS A 205 -14.11 -1.20 -1.14
CA LYS A 205 -14.23 -0.15 -0.13
C LYS A 205 -12.85 0.36 0.24
N VAL A 206 -12.77 1.63 0.62
CA VAL A 206 -11.53 2.25 1.10
C VAL A 206 -11.54 2.24 2.63
N THR A 207 -10.47 1.73 3.24
CA THR A 207 -10.36 1.64 4.70
C THR A 207 -9.73 2.89 5.30
N LEU A 208 -10.40 3.49 6.29
CA LEU A 208 -9.86 4.54 7.16
C LEU A 208 -9.68 3.98 8.57
N LYS A 209 -8.47 4.06 9.11
CA LYS A 209 -8.15 3.70 10.49
C LYS A 209 -7.99 4.95 11.34
N SER A 210 -8.78 5.07 12.39
CA SER A 210 -8.70 6.15 13.38
C SER A 210 -8.19 5.57 14.71
N LEU A 211 -6.95 5.90 15.08
CA LEU A 211 -6.24 5.28 16.20
C LEU A 211 -6.63 5.94 17.53
N SER A 212 -6.99 5.14 18.54
CA SER A 212 -7.24 5.65 19.89
C SER A 212 -5.94 6.12 20.57
N LYS A 213 -6.05 6.92 21.63
CA LYS A 213 -4.87 7.34 22.42
C LYS A 213 -4.10 6.16 23.03
N ALA A 214 -4.79 5.06 23.37
CA ALA A 214 -4.14 3.86 23.89
C ALA A 214 -3.35 3.13 22.78
N ASP A 215 -3.93 3.01 21.59
CA ASP A 215 -3.24 2.43 20.43
C ASP A 215 -2.05 3.28 19.97
N GLN A 216 -2.15 4.60 20.11
CA GLN A 216 -1.05 5.53 19.84
C GLN A 216 0.11 5.31 20.81
N VAL A 217 -0.16 5.12 22.10
CA VAL A 217 0.87 4.83 23.12
C VAL A 217 1.54 3.49 22.85
N VAL A 218 0.78 2.44 22.49
CA VAL A 218 1.34 1.12 22.16
C VAL A 218 2.23 1.20 20.91
N ASN A 219 1.75 1.80 19.82
CA ASN A 219 2.54 1.95 18.59
C ASN A 219 3.81 2.78 18.82
N TRP A 220 3.73 3.85 19.60
CA TRP A 220 4.91 4.63 19.99
C TRP A 220 5.90 3.81 20.83
N LEU A 221 5.40 3.00 21.77
CA LEU A 221 6.24 2.12 22.58
C LEU A 221 6.95 1.06 21.74
N GLU A 222 6.23 0.43 20.81
CA GLU A 222 6.80 -0.55 19.87
C GLU A 222 7.84 0.09 18.96
N GLU A 223 7.58 1.29 18.42
CA GLU A 223 8.53 1.98 17.57
C GLU A 223 9.79 2.42 18.33
N LEU A 224 9.64 2.84 19.59
CA LEU A 224 10.77 3.12 20.48
C LEU A 224 11.57 1.86 20.81
N LEU A 225 10.90 0.77 21.17
CA LEU A 225 11.56 -0.51 21.46
C LEU A 225 12.30 -1.02 20.22
N ARG A 226 11.71 -0.90 19.02
CA ARG A 226 12.37 -1.28 17.77
C ARG A 226 13.60 -0.42 17.50
N LYS A 227 13.50 0.91 17.64
CA LYS A 227 14.67 1.80 17.49
C LYS A 227 15.76 1.49 18.52
N LEU A 228 15.40 1.18 19.76
CA LEU A 228 16.36 0.77 20.79
C LEU A 228 17.00 -0.58 20.46
N TRP A 229 16.22 -1.55 19.97
CA TRP A 229 16.70 -2.86 19.56
C TRP A 229 17.62 -2.78 18.34
N ASP A 230 17.24 -1.98 17.34
CA ASP A 230 18.07 -1.69 16.17
C ASP A 230 19.38 -1.03 16.61
N LEU A 231 19.36 -0.11 17.58
CA LEU A 231 20.57 0.50 18.12
C LEU A 231 21.43 -0.52 18.89
N LEU A 232 20.82 -1.38 19.72
CA LEU A 232 21.46 -2.48 20.44
C LEU A 232 22.11 -3.51 19.50
N THR A 233 21.50 -3.78 18.34
CA THR A 233 21.97 -4.78 17.38
C THR A 233 22.92 -4.22 16.31
N THR A 234 22.75 -2.95 15.92
CA THR A 234 23.60 -2.27 14.92
C THR A 234 25.01 -2.03 15.44
N TYR A 235 25.14 -1.72 16.72
CA TYR A 235 26.44 -1.44 17.33
C TYR A 235 26.97 -2.67 18.06
N TRP A 236 27.78 -3.46 17.36
CA TRP A 236 28.36 -4.72 17.88
C TRP A 236 29.09 -4.53 19.24
N PHE A 237 29.67 -3.35 19.47
CA PHE A 237 30.38 -3.03 20.72
C PHE A 237 29.46 -2.93 21.94
N ILE A 238 28.15 -2.72 21.77
CA ILE A 238 27.20 -2.68 22.89
C ILE A 238 27.15 -4.05 23.60
N TRP A 239 27.30 -5.15 22.85
CA TRP A 239 27.38 -6.50 23.41
C TRP A 239 28.66 -6.76 24.23
N ILE A 240 29.70 -5.91 24.11
CA ILE A 240 30.92 -5.99 24.91
C ILE A 240 30.85 -5.01 26.10
N VAL A 241 30.38 -3.79 25.85
CA VAL A 241 30.35 -2.72 26.87
C VAL A 241 29.35 -3.04 27.98
N VAL A 242 28.18 -3.59 27.65
CA VAL A 242 27.15 -3.95 28.63
C VAL A 242 27.63 -4.99 29.65
N PRO A 243 28.16 -6.17 29.26
CA PRO A 243 28.64 -7.15 30.23
C PRO A 243 29.85 -6.66 31.04
N VAL A 244 30.75 -5.85 30.45
CA VAL A 244 31.88 -5.26 31.19
C VAL A 244 31.40 -4.28 32.27
N LEU A 245 30.43 -3.42 31.96
CA LEU A 245 29.83 -2.51 32.95
C LEU A 245 29.11 -3.27 34.07
N ILE A 246 28.37 -4.33 33.74
CA ILE A 246 27.71 -5.20 34.74
C ILE A 246 28.77 -5.81 35.68
N LEU A 247 29.89 -6.29 35.13
CA LEU A 247 31.00 -6.86 35.91
C LEU A 247 31.63 -5.82 36.84
N ILE A 248 31.86 -4.59 36.36
CA ILE A 248 32.39 -3.48 37.16
C ILE A 248 31.42 -3.14 38.31
N ILE A 249 30.11 -3.09 38.05
CA ILE A 249 29.10 -2.81 39.08
C ILE A 249 29.07 -3.93 40.15
N ILE A 250 29.13 -5.20 39.73
CA ILE A 250 29.21 -6.34 40.66
C ILE A 250 30.48 -6.26 41.51
N LEU A 251 31.63 -5.95 40.90
CA LEU A 251 32.90 -5.79 41.60
C LEU A 251 32.85 -4.63 42.60
N LEU A 252 32.34 -3.46 42.20
CA LEU A 252 32.16 -2.31 43.09
C LEU A 252 31.22 -2.64 44.26
N GLY A 253 30.09 -3.31 44.00
CA GLY A 253 29.17 -3.75 45.05
C GLY A 253 29.82 -4.72 46.03
N ARG A 254 30.66 -5.64 45.53
CA ARG A 254 31.40 -6.60 46.38
C ARG A 254 32.49 -5.91 47.19
N LEU A 255 33.16 -4.91 46.62
CA LEU A 255 34.22 -4.13 47.27
C LEU A 255 33.66 -3.21 48.35
N LEU A 256 32.51 -2.57 48.12
CA LEU A 256 31.74 -1.84 49.13
C LEU A 256 31.29 -2.73 50.30
N LYS A 257 30.86 -3.97 50.00
CA LYS A 257 30.46 -4.95 51.03
C LYS A 257 31.67 -5.43 51.85
N LEU A 258 32.84 -5.56 51.25
CA LEU A 258 34.09 -5.93 51.93
C LEU A 258 34.59 -4.79 52.85
N HIS A 259 34.50 -3.54 52.40
CA HIS A 259 34.94 -2.38 53.18
C HIS A 259 34.08 -2.18 54.44
N ARG A 260 32.81 -2.60 54.42
CA ARG A 260 31.92 -2.58 55.58
C ARG A 260 32.31 -3.56 56.69
N HIS A 261 33.02 -4.66 56.37
CA HIS A 261 33.48 -5.63 57.38
C HIS A 261 34.80 -5.24 58.05
N HIS A 262 35.67 -4.48 57.38
CA HIS A 262 36.99 -4.11 57.92
C HIS A 262 36.95 -2.94 58.91
N TYR A 263 35.83 -2.22 59.00
CA TYR A 263 35.64 -1.10 59.94
C TYR A 263 35.17 -1.52 61.34
N LEU A 264 34.83 -2.79 61.55
CA LEU A 264 34.33 -3.28 62.85
C LEU A 264 35.42 -3.79 63.81
N HIS A 265 36.69 -3.82 63.39
CA HIS A 265 37.79 -4.39 64.20
C HIS A 265 38.68 -3.36 64.92
N HIS A 266 38.45 -2.04 64.80
CA HIS A 266 39.23 -1.02 65.52
C HIS A 266 38.48 -0.35 66.68
N LYS A 267 37.82 -1.15 67.53
CA LYS A 267 37.15 -0.63 68.73
C LYS A 267 37.38 -1.46 70.00
N TYR A 268 38.59 -1.97 70.23
CA TYR A 268 39.00 -2.46 71.56
C TYR A 268 40.50 -2.27 71.75
N PHE A 269 40.94 -1.09 72.22
CA PHE A 269 42.17 -0.93 73.00
C PHE A 269 42.26 0.53 73.50
N VAL A 270 41.66 0.81 74.66
CA VAL A 270 42.08 1.90 75.55
C VAL A 270 42.19 1.27 76.93
N GLY A 271 43.43 1.18 77.41
CA GLY A 271 43.80 0.53 78.66
C GLY A 271 43.42 1.33 79.90
N TYR A 272 43.32 0.60 81.00
CA TYR A 272 43.54 1.08 82.36
C TYR A 272 45.04 1.30 82.61
#